data_AF-X5YSB7-F1
#
_entry.id   AF-X5YSB7-F1
#
_cell.length_a   1.000
_cell.length_b   1.000
_cell.length_c   1.000
_cell.angle_alpha   90.00
_cell.angle_beta   90.00
_cell.angle_gamma   90.00
#
_symmetry.space_group_name_H-M   'P 1'
#
loop_
_entity.id
_entity.type
_entity.pdbx_description
1 polymer ?
#
loop_
_entity_poly.entity_id
_entity_poly.type
_entity_poly.pdbx_seq_one_letter_code
_entity_poly.pdbx_strand_id
1 'polypeptide(L)'
;MDAAARTWLAPAKINLALHVTGKRADGYHLLESLVVFTRFGDRVEIEPADADRFSVSGRYATSVPIDDSNLVVKAREALRRQAGQQSTPPVAIRLEKNLPIASGVGGGSSDAAAVLHGLIRTWGLDIGEAELSRIGLTLGADVPMCLAAKPLVAGGVGDELSLVPDFPALALVLVNPGVAVSTPDVFKALEKRDNEGLPPLPRAFDFHSVRNWLEITRNDLEPAAQAIQPPIGRALSLLNRAGSGFSRMSGSGATCFGLFETGNVAKRAAAEIRSREPEWFVAATRSIASEGADDQN
;
A
#
# COMPACT_ATOMS: atom_id res chain seq x y z
N MET A 1 -2.83 -14.75 -32.08
CA MET A 1 -3.06 -13.32 -31.76
C MET A 1 -2.01 -12.97 -30.74
N ASP A 2 -1.06 -12.11 -31.13
CA ASP A 2 0.04 -11.67 -30.27
C ASP A 2 -0.59 -11.01 -29.03
N ALA A 3 -0.47 -11.64 -27.86
CA ALA A 3 -1.00 -11.04 -26.65
C ALA A 3 -0.02 -9.91 -26.26
N ALA A 4 -0.34 -8.71 -26.74
CA ALA A 4 0.42 -7.50 -26.45
C ALA A 4 0.63 -7.35 -24.93
N ALA A 5 1.79 -6.81 -24.57
CA ALA A 5 2.11 -6.46 -23.20
C ALA A 5 0.99 -5.63 -22.57
N ARG A 6 0.65 -5.97 -21.32
CA ARG A 6 -0.36 -5.27 -20.53
C ARG A 6 0.28 -4.73 -19.27
N THR A 7 -0.25 -3.62 -18.78
CA THR A 7 0.25 -2.96 -17.57
C THR A 7 -0.82 -2.97 -16.49
N TRP A 8 -0.43 -3.33 -15.27
CA TRP A 8 -1.25 -3.31 -14.07
C TRP A 8 -0.67 -2.31 -13.07
N LEU A 9 -1.56 -1.54 -12.44
CA LEU A 9 -1.20 -0.67 -11.34
C LEU A 9 -1.06 -1.51 -10.06
N ALA A 10 0.05 -1.33 -9.35
CA ALA A 10 0.25 -1.80 -7.99
C ALA A 10 0.10 -0.59 -7.03
N PRO A 11 -1.13 -0.29 -6.57
CA PRO A 11 -1.42 0.94 -5.84
C PRO A 11 -0.72 1.01 -4.48
N ALA A 12 -0.30 2.21 -4.07
CA ALA A 12 0.17 2.43 -2.71
C ALA A 12 -0.96 2.21 -1.70
N LYS A 13 -0.70 1.43 -0.65
CA LYS A 13 -1.57 1.25 0.51
C LYS A 13 -1.29 2.37 1.52
N ILE A 14 -2.32 2.98 2.07
CA ILE A 14 -2.21 3.98 3.13
C ILE A 14 -3.05 3.53 4.33
N ASN A 15 -2.39 3.36 5.47
CA ASN A 15 -3.06 3.19 6.76
C ASN A 15 -3.53 4.57 7.24
N LEU A 16 -4.80 4.90 7.04
CA LEU A 16 -5.36 6.16 7.52
C LEU A 16 -5.39 6.20 9.06
N ALA A 17 -5.64 5.06 9.70
CA ALA A 17 -5.50 4.83 11.14
C ALA A 17 -4.92 3.43 11.38
N LEU A 18 -4.18 3.25 12.48
CA LEU A 18 -3.59 1.97 12.88
C LEU A 18 -3.50 1.92 14.41
N HIS A 19 -4.36 1.13 15.03
CA HIS A 19 -4.39 0.89 16.47
C HIS A 19 -3.78 -0.47 16.77
N VAL A 20 -2.89 -0.54 17.76
CA VAL A 20 -2.31 -1.79 18.27
C VAL A 20 -3.15 -2.25 19.45
N THR A 21 -3.97 -3.29 19.24
CA THR A 21 -5.02 -3.72 20.17
C THR A 21 -4.63 -4.90 21.04
N GLY A 22 -3.49 -5.54 20.76
CA GLY A 22 -2.99 -6.63 21.57
C GLY A 22 -1.69 -7.22 21.06
N LYS A 23 -1.27 -8.30 21.73
CA LYS A 23 -0.15 -9.14 21.30
C LYS A 23 -0.50 -10.61 21.47
N ARG A 24 -0.34 -11.39 20.40
CA ARG A 24 -0.53 -12.84 20.39
C ARG A 24 0.61 -13.55 21.11
N ALA A 25 0.34 -14.78 21.53
CA ALA A 25 1.32 -15.65 22.18
C ALA A 25 2.53 -15.98 21.27
N ASP A 26 2.34 -15.98 19.95
CA ASP A 26 3.40 -16.19 18.95
C ASP A 26 4.26 -14.94 18.66
N GLY A 27 4.00 -13.84 19.37
CA GLY A 27 4.80 -12.63 19.28
C GLY A 27 4.28 -11.57 18.31
N TYR A 28 3.29 -11.88 17.48
CA TYR A 28 2.67 -10.91 16.56
C TYR A 28 1.72 -9.96 17.29
N HIS A 29 1.61 -8.74 16.79
CA HIS A 29 0.68 -7.73 17.32
C HIS A 29 -0.67 -7.84 16.65
N LEU A 30 -1.73 -7.70 17.46
CA LEU A 30 -3.08 -7.50 16.96
C LEU A 30 -3.27 -6.03 16.61
N LEU A 31 -3.83 -5.78 15.43
CA LEU A 31 -3.98 -4.46 14.85
C LEU A 31 -5.41 -4.26 14.37
N GLU A 32 -5.89 -3.02 14.46
CA GLU A 32 -7.05 -2.55 13.71
C GLU A 32 -6.66 -1.34 12.88
N SER A 33 -6.90 -1.38 11.56
CA SER A 33 -6.45 -0.33 10.65
C SER A 33 -7.49 -0.02 9.58
N LEU A 34 -7.86 1.26 9.46
CA LEU A 34 -8.55 1.76 8.28
C LEU A 34 -7.51 1.98 7.17
N VAL A 35 -7.68 1.26 6.07
CA VAL A 35 -6.76 1.25 4.93
C VAL A 35 -7.47 1.77 3.68
N VAL A 36 -6.75 2.57 2.90
CA VAL A 36 -7.14 2.95 1.53
C VAL A 36 -6.00 2.67 0.56
N PHE A 37 -6.33 2.53 -0.71
CA PHE A 37 -5.36 2.39 -1.79
C PHE A 37 -5.36 3.64 -2.66
N THR A 38 -4.23 4.01 -3.24
CA THR A 38 -4.16 5.23 -4.07
C THR A 38 -4.16 4.94 -5.56
N ARG A 39 -4.52 5.93 -6.37
CA ARG A 39 -4.39 5.90 -7.84
C ARG A 39 -2.94 6.10 -8.31
N PHE A 40 -1.98 6.09 -7.38
CA PHE A 40 -0.55 6.14 -7.63
C PHE A 40 0.11 4.89 -7.05
N GLY A 41 1.14 4.39 -7.71
CA GLY A 41 1.82 3.18 -7.30
C GLY A 41 2.89 2.75 -8.28
N ASP A 42 3.34 1.52 -8.10
CA ASP A 42 4.24 0.86 -9.04
C ASP A 42 3.47 0.38 -10.27
N ARG A 43 4.19 0.05 -11.34
CA ARG A 43 3.59 -0.50 -12.56
C ARG A 43 4.21 -1.85 -12.85
N VAL A 44 3.36 -2.84 -13.09
CA VAL A 44 3.77 -4.19 -13.48
C VAL A 44 3.34 -4.40 -14.92
N GLU A 45 4.30 -4.63 -15.80
CA GLU A 45 4.04 -5.04 -17.18
C GLU A 45 4.25 -6.56 -17.29
N ILE A 46 3.32 -7.24 -17.96
CA ILE A 46 3.41 -8.69 -18.20
C ILE A 46 3.07 -8.96 -19.66
N GLU A 47 3.91 -9.79 -20.28
CA GLU A 47 3.73 -10.30 -21.64
C GLU A 47 4.13 -11.78 -21.72
N PRO A 48 3.57 -12.57 -22.65
CA PRO A 48 4.11 -13.88 -22.98
C PRO A 48 5.57 -13.78 -23.45
N ALA A 49 6.36 -14.80 -23.17
CA ALA A 49 7.76 -14.85 -23.58
C ALA A 49 8.20 -16.29 -23.88
N ASP A 50 9.34 -16.44 -24.56
CA ASP A 50 9.97 -17.74 -24.81
C ASP A 50 10.60 -18.34 -23.54
N ALA A 51 10.90 -17.50 -22.55
CA ALA A 51 11.46 -17.89 -21.27
C ALA A 51 11.00 -16.91 -20.19
N ASP A 52 10.90 -17.40 -18.95
CA ASP A 52 10.56 -16.56 -17.81
C ASP A 52 11.63 -15.49 -17.58
N ARG A 53 11.20 -14.23 -17.47
CA ARG A 53 12.08 -13.10 -17.18
C ARG A 53 11.47 -12.20 -16.14
N PHE A 54 12.33 -11.67 -15.27
CA PHE A 54 11.96 -10.60 -14.34
C PHE A 54 12.99 -9.48 -14.45
N SER A 55 12.51 -8.25 -14.55
CA SER A 55 13.36 -7.06 -14.58
C SER A 55 12.70 -5.92 -13.81
N VAL A 56 13.53 -5.01 -13.30
CA VAL A 56 13.08 -3.87 -12.49
C VAL A 56 13.66 -2.58 -13.06
N SER A 57 12.83 -1.55 -13.15
CA SER A 57 13.18 -0.19 -13.55
C SER A 57 12.61 0.83 -12.55
N GLY A 58 12.78 2.13 -12.83
CA GLY A 58 12.26 3.20 -11.97
C GLY A 58 13.25 3.66 -10.89
N ARG A 59 12.83 4.67 -10.12
CA ARG A 59 13.68 5.40 -9.18
C ARG A 59 14.32 4.50 -8.11
N TYR A 60 13.63 3.43 -7.72
CA TYR A 60 14.06 2.55 -6.64
C TYR A 60 14.52 1.16 -7.10
N ALA A 61 14.78 0.98 -8.40
CA ALA A 61 15.11 -0.32 -8.99
C ALA A 61 16.29 -1.02 -8.33
N THR A 62 17.35 -0.27 -8.01
CA THR A 62 18.60 -0.81 -7.45
C THR A 62 18.44 -1.40 -6.05
N SER A 63 17.34 -1.09 -5.36
CA SER A 63 17.04 -1.58 -4.02
C SER A 63 16.07 -2.76 -4.01
N VAL A 64 15.68 -3.26 -5.19
CA VAL A 64 14.74 -4.38 -5.33
C VAL A 64 15.52 -5.65 -5.70
N PRO A 65 15.43 -6.74 -4.91
CA PRO A 65 16.02 -8.02 -5.28
C PRO A 65 15.43 -8.53 -6.60
N ILE A 66 16.26 -9.05 -7.50
CA ILE A 66 15.81 -9.63 -8.79
C ILE A 66 15.78 -11.16 -8.77
N ASP A 67 16.09 -11.77 -7.63
CA ASP A 67 16.12 -13.21 -7.42
C ASP A 67 14.77 -13.75 -6.89
N ASP A 68 14.74 -15.04 -6.57
CA ASP A 68 13.57 -15.77 -6.08
C ASP A 68 13.08 -15.30 -4.70
N SER A 69 13.82 -14.42 -4.01
CA SER A 69 13.35 -13.80 -2.77
C SER A 69 12.25 -12.76 -3.01
N ASN A 70 12.17 -12.18 -4.23
CA ASN A 70 11.22 -11.13 -4.57
C ASN A 70 9.77 -11.65 -4.61
N LEU A 71 8.85 -10.89 -4.02
CA LEU A 71 7.43 -11.22 -3.98
C LEU A 71 6.77 -11.31 -5.36
N VAL A 72 7.25 -10.58 -6.37
CA VAL A 72 6.80 -10.69 -7.76
C VAL A 72 7.10 -12.09 -8.32
N VAL A 73 8.33 -12.57 -8.14
CA VAL A 73 8.74 -13.90 -8.58
C VAL A 73 7.97 -14.97 -7.81
N LYS A 74 7.87 -14.82 -6.49
CA LYS A 74 7.08 -15.73 -5.65
C LYS A 74 5.60 -15.76 -6.03
N ALA A 75 5.01 -14.63 -6.42
CA ALA A 75 3.63 -14.56 -6.87
C ALA A 75 3.41 -15.37 -8.15
N ARG A 76 4.30 -15.24 -9.13
CA ARG A 76 4.27 -16.07 -10.35
C ARG A 76 4.35 -17.55 -10.02
N GLU A 77 5.32 -17.95 -9.21
CA GLU A 77 5.50 -19.36 -8.85
C GLU A 77 4.37 -19.92 -7.98
N ALA A 78 3.79 -19.11 -7.08
CA ALA A 78 2.65 -19.52 -6.26
C ALA A 78 1.41 -19.77 -7.12
N LEU A 79 1.11 -18.88 -8.06
CA LEU A 79 -0.01 -19.05 -8.98
C LEU A 79 0.21 -20.23 -9.94
N ARG A 80 1.43 -20.38 -10.47
CA ARG A 80 1.82 -21.50 -11.33
C ARG A 80 1.69 -22.85 -10.64
N ARG A 81 2.09 -22.97 -9.37
CA ARG A 81 1.90 -24.19 -8.58
C ARG A 81 0.42 -24.55 -8.45
N GLN A 82 -0.46 -23.57 -8.35
CA GLN A 82 -1.90 -23.80 -8.24
C GLN A 82 -2.53 -24.19 -9.59
N ALA A 83 -2.16 -23.50 -10.68
CA ALA A 83 -2.77 -23.69 -12.01
C ALA A 83 -2.13 -24.81 -12.86
N GLY A 84 -0.91 -25.24 -12.52
CA GLY A 84 -0.16 -26.26 -13.25
C GLY A 84 0.66 -25.72 -14.42
N GLN A 85 1.79 -26.38 -14.71
CA GLN A 85 2.77 -25.92 -15.71
C GLN A 85 2.20 -25.83 -17.14
N GLN A 86 1.26 -26.71 -17.50
CA GLN A 86 0.65 -26.75 -18.83
C GLN A 86 -0.20 -25.51 -19.12
N SER A 87 -0.79 -24.92 -18.09
CA SER A 87 -1.67 -23.74 -18.18
C SER A 87 -0.92 -22.43 -17.96
N THR A 88 0.39 -22.47 -17.72
CA THR A 88 1.18 -21.31 -17.28
C THR A 88 2.49 -21.17 -18.07
N PRO A 89 2.38 -20.92 -19.40
CA PRO A 89 3.53 -20.74 -20.26
C PRO A 89 4.43 -19.57 -19.78
N PRO A 90 5.70 -19.52 -20.23
CA PRO A 90 6.63 -18.52 -19.76
C PRO A 90 6.19 -17.08 -20.05
N VAL A 91 6.57 -16.16 -19.17
CA VAL A 91 6.22 -14.74 -19.24
C VAL A 91 7.40 -13.84 -18.89
N ALA A 92 7.45 -12.66 -19.49
CA ALA A 92 8.31 -11.58 -19.03
C ALA A 92 7.51 -10.64 -18.12
N ILE A 93 8.03 -10.39 -16.93
CA ILE A 93 7.48 -9.44 -15.96
C ILE A 93 8.46 -8.27 -15.81
N ARG A 94 7.98 -7.04 -16.03
CA ARG A 94 8.75 -5.81 -15.78
C ARG A 94 8.08 -5.01 -14.68
N LEU A 95 8.83 -4.72 -13.61
CA LEU A 95 8.36 -3.88 -12.51
C LEU A 95 8.99 -2.49 -12.62
N GLU A 96 8.20 -1.47 -12.85
CA GLU A 96 8.61 -0.07 -12.68
C GLU A 96 8.38 0.36 -11.23
N LYS A 97 9.47 0.46 -10.46
CA LYS A 97 9.44 0.77 -9.03
C LYS A 97 9.48 2.28 -8.78
N ASN A 98 8.31 2.82 -8.47
CA ASN A 98 8.01 4.21 -8.19
C ASN A 98 7.80 4.50 -6.70
N LEU A 99 7.38 3.51 -5.91
CA LEU A 99 7.20 3.64 -4.47
C LEU A 99 8.53 3.41 -3.73
N PRO A 100 8.85 4.22 -2.70
CA PRO A 100 10.02 4.00 -1.85
C PRO A 100 9.99 2.61 -1.20
N ILE A 101 11.16 1.99 -1.02
CA ILE A 101 11.29 0.68 -0.35
C ILE A 101 11.12 0.84 1.17
N ALA A 102 10.60 -0.21 1.84
CA ALA A 102 10.48 -0.28 3.31
C ALA A 102 9.85 0.98 3.94
N SER A 103 8.71 1.39 3.37
CA SER A 103 8.18 2.74 3.51
C SER A 103 6.77 2.81 4.12
N GLY A 104 6.23 1.68 4.59
CA GLY A 104 4.93 1.63 5.26
C GLY A 104 3.71 1.73 4.33
N VAL A 105 3.92 1.61 3.01
CA VAL A 105 2.84 1.70 2.00
C VAL A 105 2.59 0.42 1.20
N GLY A 106 3.11 -0.72 1.68
CA GLY A 106 2.78 -2.05 1.13
C GLY A 106 3.26 -2.31 -0.30
N GLY A 107 4.30 -1.61 -0.79
CA GLY A 107 4.71 -1.66 -2.20
C GLY A 107 4.94 -3.09 -2.72
N GLY A 108 5.77 -3.91 -2.05
CA GLY A 108 6.04 -5.28 -2.51
C GLY A 108 4.82 -6.21 -2.48
N SER A 109 3.90 -6.04 -1.54
CA SER A 109 2.64 -6.80 -1.49
C SER A 109 1.68 -6.37 -2.60
N SER A 110 1.66 -5.07 -2.92
CA SER A 110 0.91 -4.52 -4.04
C SER A 110 1.45 -4.99 -5.39
N ASP A 111 2.78 -5.03 -5.54
CA ASP A 111 3.47 -5.58 -6.72
C ASP A 111 3.05 -7.05 -6.94
N ALA A 112 3.08 -7.87 -5.88
CA ALA A 112 2.63 -9.26 -5.95
C ALA A 112 1.15 -9.40 -6.31
N ALA A 113 0.27 -8.59 -5.73
CA ALA A 113 -1.15 -8.60 -6.06
C ALA A 113 -1.40 -8.22 -7.53
N ALA A 114 -0.71 -7.21 -8.05
CA ALA A 114 -0.78 -6.81 -9.46
C ALA A 114 -0.28 -7.94 -10.39
N VAL A 115 0.78 -8.63 -10.00
CA VAL A 115 1.30 -9.81 -10.74
C VAL A 115 0.27 -10.93 -10.76
N LEU A 116 -0.35 -11.27 -9.63
CA LEU A 116 -1.37 -12.32 -9.56
C LEU A 116 -2.56 -12.02 -10.49
N HIS A 117 -3.11 -10.80 -10.42
CA HIS A 117 -4.20 -10.35 -11.30
C HIS A 117 -3.78 -10.39 -12.77
N GLY A 118 -2.56 -9.91 -13.08
CA GLY A 118 -2.08 -9.86 -14.44
C GLY A 118 -1.84 -11.24 -15.03
N LEU A 119 -1.28 -12.17 -14.26
CA LEU A 119 -1.04 -13.53 -14.70
C LEU A 119 -2.34 -14.32 -14.88
N ILE A 120 -3.34 -14.17 -14.00
CA ILE A 120 -4.68 -14.76 -14.20
C ILE A 120 -5.21 -14.34 -15.58
N ARG A 121 -5.10 -13.06 -15.91
CA ARG A 121 -5.57 -12.52 -17.19
C ARG A 121 -4.72 -12.96 -18.38
N THR A 122 -3.40 -13.03 -18.23
CA THR A 122 -2.45 -13.41 -19.29
C THR A 122 -2.54 -14.89 -19.63
N TRP A 123 -2.66 -15.75 -18.62
CA TRP A 123 -2.80 -17.20 -18.78
C TRP A 123 -4.25 -17.65 -19.00
N GLY A 124 -5.23 -16.74 -18.90
CA GLY A 124 -6.64 -17.06 -19.10
C GLY A 124 -7.19 -18.02 -18.03
N LEU A 125 -6.73 -17.89 -16.79
CA LEU A 125 -7.13 -18.76 -15.69
C LEU A 125 -8.49 -18.33 -15.12
N ASP A 126 -9.27 -19.32 -14.68
CA ASP A 126 -10.50 -19.11 -13.91
C ASP A 126 -10.22 -19.43 -12.44
N ILE A 127 -9.85 -18.39 -11.68
CA ILE A 127 -9.53 -18.49 -10.25
C ILE A 127 -10.44 -17.52 -9.49
N GLY A 128 -11.23 -18.06 -8.57
CA GLY A 128 -12.13 -17.27 -7.74
C GLY A 128 -11.41 -16.46 -6.66
N GLU A 129 -12.06 -15.40 -6.16
CA GLU A 129 -11.49 -14.48 -5.17
C GLU A 129 -11.00 -15.18 -3.89
N ALA A 130 -11.74 -16.16 -3.39
CA ALA A 130 -11.37 -16.91 -2.18
C ALA A 130 -10.07 -17.71 -2.37
N GLU A 131 -9.86 -18.29 -3.55
CA GLU A 131 -8.64 -19.02 -3.88
C GLU A 131 -7.47 -18.06 -4.11
N LEU A 132 -7.71 -16.97 -4.82
CA LEU A 132 -6.72 -15.92 -5.03
C LEU A 132 -6.24 -15.31 -3.69
N SER A 133 -7.16 -15.08 -2.77
CA SER A 133 -6.86 -14.62 -1.41
C SER A 133 -6.02 -15.63 -0.63
N ARG A 134 -6.33 -16.94 -0.72
CA ARG A 134 -5.49 -18.00 -0.12
C ARG A 134 -4.08 -18.02 -0.68
N ILE A 135 -3.91 -17.86 -2.00
CA ILE A 135 -2.58 -17.72 -2.62
C ILE A 135 -1.88 -16.48 -2.05
N GLY A 136 -2.57 -15.34 -2.00
CA GLY A 136 -2.07 -14.10 -1.44
C GLY A 136 -1.55 -14.24 0.00
N LEU A 137 -2.30 -14.93 0.88
CA LEU A 137 -1.88 -15.18 2.26
C LEU A 137 -0.54 -15.92 2.37
N THR A 138 -0.22 -16.81 1.41
CA THR A 138 1.09 -17.50 1.39
C THR A 138 2.26 -16.57 1.06
N LEU A 139 1.99 -15.43 0.43
CA LEU A 139 2.98 -14.43 0.02
C LEU A 139 3.19 -13.36 1.10
N GLY A 140 2.14 -13.06 1.88
CA GLY A 140 2.21 -12.18 3.04
C GLY A 140 0.85 -11.64 3.47
N ALA A 141 0.74 -11.24 4.74
CA ALA A 141 -0.51 -10.76 5.35
C ALA A 141 -1.13 -9.55 4.63
N ASP A 142 -0.31 -8.69 4.01
CA ASP A 142 -0.78 -7.51 3.28
C ASP A 142 -1.31 -7.83 1.87
N VAL A 143 -0.97 -8.99 1.28
CA VAL A 143 -1.33 -9.30 -0.11
C VAL A 143 -2.84 -9.44 -0.34
N PRO A 144 -3.63 -10.09 0.54
CA PRO A 144 -5.09 -10.15 0.39
C PRO A 144 -5.77 -8.78 0.30
N MET A 145 -5.37 -7.81 1.12
CA MET A 145 -5.93 -6.46 1.01
C MET A 145 -5.46 -5.74 -0.26
N CYS A 146 -4.21 -5.98 -0.70
CA CYS A 146 -3.71 -5.45 -1.98
C CYS A 146 -4.45 -6.06 -3.19
N LEU A 147 -4.88 -7.32 -3.11
CA LEU A 147 -5.70 -7.96 -4.14
C LEU A 147 -7.08 -7.31 -4.24
N ALA A 148 -7.68 -6.93 -3.11
CA ALA A 148 -8.94 -6.20 -3.07
C ALA A 148 -8.79 -4.75 -3.55
N ALA A 149 -7.69 -4.08 -3.20
CA ALA A 149 -7.35 -2.70 -3.56
C ALA A 149 -8.49 -1.67 -3.32
N LYS A 150 -9.31 -1.91 -2.29
CA LYS A 150 -10.47 -1.09 -1.90
C LYS A 150 -10.34 -0.57 -0.47
N PRO A 151 -11.04 0.52 -0.12
CA PRO A 151 -11.17 0.95 1.27
C PRO A 151 -11.70 -0.18 2.16
N LEU A 152 -11.00 -0.46 3.26
CA LEU A 152 -11.33 -1.54 4.18
C LEU A 152 -10.80 -1.29 5.58
N VAL A 153 -11.36 -2.00 6.56
CA VAL A 153 -10.79 -2.17 7.89
C VAL A 153 -10.09 -3.53 7.92
N ALA A 154 -8.81 -3.54 8.31
CA ALA A 154 -8.03 -4.74 8.57
C ALA A 154 -7.90 -4.95 10.09
N GLY A 155 -8.31 -6.13 10.56
CA GLY A 155 -8.21 -6.61 11.94
C GLY A 155 -7.19 -7.74 12.08
N GLY A 156 -7.11 -8.35 13.27
CA GLY A 156 -6.23 -9.49 13.53
C GLY A 156 -4.76 -9.13 13.38
N VAL A 157 -4.00 -9.89 12.60
CA VAL A 157 -2.61 -9.54 12.21
C VAL A 157 -2.56 -8.84 10.84
N GLY A 158 -3.69 -8.31 10.38
CA GLY A 158 -3.90 -7.75 9.04
C GLY A 158 -4.63 -8.70 8.08
N ASP A 159 -5.13 -9.83 8.56
CA ASP A 159 -5.76 -10.91 7.80
C ASP A 159 -7.29 -10.94 7.89
N GLU A 160 -7.89 -10.24 8.85
CA GLU A 160 -9.34 -10.07 8.95
C GLU A 160 -9.79 -8.82 8.20
N LEU A 161 -10.31 -8.97 6.98
CA LEU A 161 -10.61 -7.85 6.10
C LEU A 161 -12.11 -7.58 6.01
N SER A 162 -12.52 -6.34 6.28
CA SER A 162 -13.90 -5.87 6.14
C SER A 162 -13.95 -4.65 5.22
N LEU A 163 -14.54 -4.80 4.02
CA LEU A 163 -14.69 -3.69 3.08
C LEU A 163 -15.54 -2.57 3.69
N VAL A 164 -15.16 -1.32 3.44
CA VAL A 164 -15.93 -0.15 3.87
C VAL A 164 -16.70 0.35 2.65
N PRO A 165 -18.00 0.09 2.51
CA PRO A 165 -18.79 0.61 1.39
C PRO A 165 -18.88 2.14 1.43
N ASP A 166 -19.23 2.75 0.29
CA ASP A 166 -19.48 4.20 0.17
C ASP A 166 -18.33 5.14 0.57
N PHE A 167 -17.10 4.62 0.71
CA PHE A 167 -15.95 5.45 1.07
C PHE A 167 -15.47 6.27 -0.14
N PRO A 168 -15.31 7.60 -0.01
CA PRO A 168 -14.99 8.48 -1.13
C PRO A 168 -13.51 8.43 -1.48
N ALA A 169 -13.19 8.84 -2.71
CA ALA A 169 -11.82 9.12 -3.12
C ALA A 169 -11.30 10.42 -2.46
N LEU A 170 -10.35 10.28 -1.54
CA LEU A 170 -9.69 11.37 -0.80
C LEU A 170 -8.54 11.97 -1.62
N ALA A 171 -8.34 13.28 -1.57
CA ALA A 171 -7.13 13.89 -2.13
C ALA A 171 -5.98 13.84 -1.12
N LEU A 172 -4.85 13.27 -1.54
CA LEU A 172 -3.73 12.95 -0.66
C LEU A 172 -2.42 13.52 -1.23
N VAL A 173 -1.51 13.91 -0.34
CA VAL A 173 -0.08 14.07 -0.66
C VAL A 173 0.70 13.07 0.16
N LEU A 174 1.46 12.22 -0.50
CA LEU A 174 2.39 11.27 0.12
C LEU A 174 3.77 11.93 0.16
N VAL A 175 4.44 11.86 1.31
CA VAL A 175 5.79 12.36 1.54
C VAL A 175 6.60 11.27 2.21
N ASN A 176 7.74 10.90 1.63
CA ASN A 176 8.69 10.01 2.27
C ASN A 176 10.08 10.68 2.29
N PRO A 177 10.69 10.84 3.48
CA PRO A 177 11.95 11.56 3.62
C PRO A 177 13.19 10.76 3.19
N GLY A 178 13.02 9.59 2.58
CA GLY A 178 14.11 8.74 2.08
C GLY A 178 14.81 7.91 3.16
N VAL A 179 14.25 7.83 4.37
CA VAL A 179 14.81 7.06 5.48
C VAL A 179 14.12 5.70 5.61
N ALA A 180 14.89 4.67 5.92
CA ALA A 180 14.36 3.36 6.25
C ALA A 180 14.00 3.27 7.74
N VAL A 181 12.85 2.68 8.03
CA VAL A 181 12.41 2.36 9.39
C VAL A 181 12.14 0.87 9.46
N SER A 182 12.80 0.20 10.39
CA SER A 182 12.60 -1.22 10.64
C SER A 182 11.30 -1.43 11.40
N THR A 183 10.32 -2.09 10.76
CA THR A 183 9.05 -2.44 11.41
C THR A 183 9.25 -3.17 12.75
N PRO A 184 10.14 -4.19 12.85
CA PRO A 184 10.44 -4.82 14.14
C PRO A 184 10.95 -3.85 15.21
N ASP A 185 11.80 -2.89 14.84
CA ASP A 185 12.35 -1.92 15.81
C ASP A 185 11.28 -0.96 16.31
N VAL A 186 10.36 -0.53 15.44
CA VAL A 186 9.20 0.29 15.84
C VAL A 186 8.30 -0.46 16.82
N PHE A 187 7.97 -1.72 16.53
CA PHE A 187 7.17 -2.55 17.44
C PHE A 187 7.87 -2.83 18.77
N LYS A 188 9.20 -2.95 18.76
CA LYS A 188 10.01 -3.10 19.97
C LYS A 188 9.99 -1.84 20.82
N ALA A 189 10.00 -0.67 20.19
CA ALA A 189 9.95 0.63 20.85
C ALA A 189 8.56 1.03 21.39
N LEU A 190 7.50 0.28 21.09
CA LEU A 190 6.17 0.55 21.67
C LEU A 190 6.18 0.44 23.20
N GLU A 191 5.61 1.44 23.87
CA GLU A 191 5.39 1.42 25.32
C GLU A 191 4.14 0.60 25.67
N LYS A 192 3.05 0.83 24.93
CA LYS A 192 1.76 0.16 25.12
C LYS A 192 1.34 -0.63 23.88
N ARG A 193 0.76 -1.82 24.09
CA ARG A 193 0.41 -2.80 23.02
C ARG A 193 -1.01 -3.34 23.11
N ASP A 194 -1.82 -2.82 24.02
CA ASP A 194 -3.17 -3.22 24.36
C ASP A 194 -4.09 -1.98 24.38
N ASN A 195 -4.00 -1.17 23.33
CA ASN A 195 -4.83 0.02 23.21
C ASN A 195 -6.26 -0.33 22.80
N GLU A 196 -7.18 0.60 23.01
CA GLU A 196 -8.54 0.48 22.47
C GLU A 196 -8.51 0.43 20.94
N GLY A 197 -9.39 -0.39 20.36
CA GLY A 197 -9.61 -0.52 18.92
C GLY A 197 -10.07 0.76 18.25
N LEU A 198 -10.36 0.68 16.97
CA LEU A 198 -10.90 1.80 16.21
C LEU A 198 -12.28 2.17 16.76
N PRO A 199 -12.59 3.47 16.91
CA PRO A 199 -13.96 3.89 17.16
C PRO A 199 -14.84 3.49 15.98
N PRO A 200 -16.17 3.36 16.18
CA PRO A 200 -17.10 3.09 15.09
C PRO A 200 -16.89 4.07 13.93
N LEU A 201 -16.95 3.54 12.70
CA LEU A 201 -16.85 4.36 11.49
C LEU A 201 -17.94 5.44 11.45
N PRO A 202 -17.66 6.61 10.83
CA PRO A 202 -18.67 7.65 10.70
C PRO A 202 -19.84 7.15 9.83
N ARG A 203 -21.04 7.66 10.09
CA ARG A 203 -22.26 7.29 9.34
C ARG A 203 -22.26 7.80 7.89
N ALA A 204 -21.48 8.83 7.61
CA ALA A 204 -21.32 9.42 6.30
C ALA A 204 -19.83 9.68 6.05
N PHE A 205 -19.39 9.46 4.82
CA PHE A 205 -18.01 9.66 4.41
C PHE A 205 -17.90 10.86 3.46
N ASP A 206 -17.87 12.05 4.03
CA ASP A 206 -17.40 13.26 3.35
C ASP A 206 -16.03 13.68 3.92
N PHE A 207 -15.39 14.68 3.30
CA PHE A 207 -14.08 15.17 3.73
C PHE A 207 -14.02 15.55 5.21
N HIS A 208 -15.01 16.30 5.72
CA HIS A 208 -15.04 16.78 7.09
C HIS A 208 -15.33 15.63 8.07
N SER A 209 -16.26 14.75 7.73
CA SER A 209 -16.60 13.57 8.54
C SER A 209 -15.42 12.62 8.68
N VAL A 210 -14.72 12.32 7.58
CA VAL A 210 -13.49 11.51 7.59
C VAL A 210 -12.39 12.19 8.39
N ARG A 211 -12.13 13.47 8.14
CA ARG A 211 -11.10 14.24 8.87
C ARG A 211 -11.36 14.23 10.38
N ASN A 212 -12.59 14.56 10.81
CA ASN A 212 -12.96 14.60 12.22
C ASN A 212 -12.84 13.22 12.89
N TRP A 213 -13.19 12.15 12.16
CA TRP A 213 -12.97 10.79 12.65
C TRP A 213 -11.47 10.47 12.76
N LEU A 214 -10.65 10.91 11.81
CA LEU A 214 -9.20 10.72 11.87
C LEU A 214 -8.56 11.42 13.08
N GLU A 215 -9.04 12.60 13.48
CA GLU A 215 -8.55 13.33 14.66
C GLU A 215 -8.71 12.55 15.98
N ILE A 216 -9.71 11.67 16.08
CA ILE A 216 -9.94 10.84 17.29
C ILE A 216 -9.31 9.44 17.18
N THR A 217 -8.63 9.13 16.08
CA THR A 217 -7.88 7.88 15.89
C THR A 217 -6.38 8.12 15.97
N ARG A 218 -5.60 7.06 15.81
CA ARG A 218 -4.14 7.07 15.99
C ARG A 218 -3.44 6.31 14.88
N ASN A 219 -2.14 6.55 14.75
CA ASN A 219 -1.21 5.50 14.35
C ASN A 219 -0.32 5.25 15.58
N ASP A 220 -0.56 4.15 16.29
CA ASP A 220 0.17 3.82 17.53
C ASP A 220 1.67 3.60 17.28
N LEU A 221 2.08 3.35 16.03
CA LEU A 221 3.49 3.18 15.64
C LEU A 221 4.21 4.51 15.38
N GLU A 222 3.49 5.60 15.17
CA GLU A 222 4.05 6.89 14.74
C GLU A 222 5.02 7.50 15.77
N PRO A 223 4.69 7.60 17.07
CA PRO A 223 5.61 8.20 18.04
C PRO A 223 6.93 7.44 18.12
N ALA A 224 6.88 6.11 18.13
CA ALA A 224 8.06 5.26 18.14
C ALA A 224 8.90 5.43 16.85
N ALA A 225 8.26 5.45 15.69
CA ALA A 225 8.94 5.67 14.42
C ALA A 225 9.59 7.06 14.33
N GLN A 226 8.94 8.12 14.84
CA GLN A 226 9.51 9.46 14.91
C GLN A 226 10.72 9.55 15.83
N ALA A 227 10.69 8.85 16.97
CA ALA A 227 11.83 8.79 17.88
C ALA A 227 13.06 8.12 17.23
N ILE A 228 12.82 7.07 16.45
CA ILE A 228 13.89 6.35 15.72
C ILE A 228 14.37 7.16 14.50
N GLN A 229 13.45 7.77 13.75
CA GLN A 229 13.72 8.57 12.55
C GLN A 229 13.05 9.95 12.62
N PRO A 230 13.72 10.95 13.22
CA PRO A 230 13.22 12.33 13.31
C PRO A 230 12.77 12.98 11.98
N PRO A 231 13.31 12.64 10.79
CA PRO A 231 12.80 13.16 9.52
C PRO A 231 11.31 12.91 9.25
N ILE A 232 10.69 11.90 9.89
CA ILE A 232 9.24 11.68 9.83
C ILE A 232 8.48 12.88 10.41
N GLY A 233 8.91 13.39 11.57
CA GLY A 233 8.30 14.57 12.19
C GLY A 233 8.43 15.81 11.29
N ARG A 234 9.56 15.97 10.59
CA ARG A 234 9.75 17.06 9.60
C ARG A 234 8.78 16.91 8.42
N ALA A 235 8.54 15.69 7.94
CA ALA A 235 7.58 15.43 6.86
C ALA A 235 6.15 15.80 7.25
N LEU A 236 5.67 15.41 8.43
CA LEU A 236 4.37 15.81 8.94
C LEU A 236 4.26 17.33 9.13
N SER A 237 5.32 17.95 9.67
CA SER A 237 5.38 19.40 9.83
C SER A 237 5.27 20.15 8.50
N LEU A 238 5.89 19.64 7.44
CA LEU A 238 5.78 20.21 6.09
C LEU A 238 4.39 20.01 5.47
N LEU A 239 3.77 18.85 5.65
CA LEU A 239 2.39 18.61 5.23
C LEU A 239 1.42 19.59 5.89
N ASN A 240 1.53 19.76 7.21
CA ASN A 240 0.72 20.72 7.97
C ASN A 240 0.94 22.16 7.51
N ARG A 241 2.19 22.59 7.31
CA ARG A 241 2.51 23.93 6.77
C ARG A 241 1.96 24.14 5.37
N ALA A 242 1.90 23.10 4.56
CA ALA A 242 1.34 23.13 3.21
C ALA A 242 -0.21 23.10 3.19
N GLY A 243 -0.86 23.16 4.35
CA GLY A 243 -2.31 23.28 4.47
C GLY A 243 -3.06 21.95 4.43
N SER A 244 -2.44 20.83 4.83
CA SER A 244 -3.18 19.59 5.02
C SER A 244 -4.23 19.75 6.10
N GLY A 245 -5.46 19.31 5.84
CA GLY A 245 -6.52 19.27 6.85
C GLY A 245 -6.29 18.22 7.93
N PHE A 246 -5.45 17.22 7.62
CA PHE A 246 -4.98 16.19 8.56
C PHE A 246 -3.68 15.60 8.01
N SER A 247 -2.73 15.20 8.87
CA SER A 247 -1.50 14.50 8.45
C SER A 247 -1.13 13.39 9.42
N ARG A 248 -0.62 12.27 8.91
CA ARG A 248 -0.19 11.12 9.72
C ARG A 248 0.79 10.23 8.94
N MET A 249 1.60 9.46 9.66
CA MET A 249 2.43 8.40 9.10
C MET A 249 1.58 7.18 8.70
N SER A 250 1.87 6.56 7.56
CA SER A 250 1.25 5.30 7.15
C SER A 250 2.02 4.10 7.68
N GLY A 251 1.33 3.17 8.36
CA GLY A 251 1.89 1.90 8.80
C GLY A 251 3.02 2.11 9.81
N SER A 252 4.13 1.39 9.63
CA SER A 252 5.38 1.60 10.39
C SER A 252 6.28 2.69 9.83
N GLY A 253 5.87 3.38 8.76
CA GLY A 253 6.63 4.45 8.12
C GLY A 253 7.72 3.96 7.15
N ALA A 254 8.53 4.86 6.58
CA ALA A 254 8.62 6.29 6.89
C ALA A 254 7.66 7.21 6.09
N THR A 255 6.77 6.66 5.26
CA THR A 255 5.87 7.52 4.46
C THR A 255 4.80 8.17 5.32
N CYS A 256 4.66 9.48 5.17
CA CYS A 256 3.60 10.29 5.72
C CYS A 256 2.60 10.67 4.63
N PHE A 257 1.34 10.86 5.00
CA PHE A 257 0.32 11.40 4.13
C PHE A 257 -0.31 12.65 4.74
N GLY A 258 -0.70 13.58 3.87
CA GLY A 258 -1.60 14.69 4.21
C GLY A 258 -2.90 14.56 3.44
N LEU A 259 -4.02 14.82 4.12
CA LEU A 259 -5.36 14.87 3.56
C LEU A 259 -5.70 16.31 3.16
N PHE A 260 -6.19 16.52 1.94
CA PHE A 260 -6.51 17.83 1.38
C PHE A 260 -7.93 17.86 0.84
N GLU A 261 -8.58 19.01 0.92
CA GLU A 261 -9.98 19.17 0.52
C GLU A 261 -10.18 18.88 -0.97
N THR A 262 -9.21 19.25 -1.81
CA THR A 262 -9.27 19.02 -3.25
C THR A 262 -7.93 18.56 -3.81
N GLY A 263 -7.97 17.88 -4.95
CA GLY A 263 -6.78 17.47 -5.69
C GLY A 263 -5.91 18.65 -6.15
N ASN A 264 -6.50 19.82 -6.39
CA ASN A 264 -5.75 21.01 -6.78
C ASN A 264 -4.92 21.57 -5.62
N VAL A 265 -5.48 21.58 -4.41
CA VAL A 265 -4.74 21.98 -3.20
C VAL A 265 -3.62 20.97 -2.92
N ALA A 266 -3.90 19.66 -3.02
CA ALA A 266 -2.89 18.61 -2.88
C ALA A 266 -1.72 18.77 -3.88
N LYS A 267 -2.00 19.07 -5.16
CA LYS A 267 -0.95 19.29 -6.17
C LYS A 267 -0.06 20.49 -5.85
N ARG A 268 -0.64 21.60 -5.36
CA ARG A 268 0.13 22.79 -4.94
C ARG A 268 1.01 22.47 -3.74
N ALA A 269 0.45 21.81 -2.72
CA ALA A 269 1.20 21.37 -1.55
C ALA A 269 2.36 20.44 -1.92
N ALA A 270 2.13 19.45 -2.78
CA ALA A 270 3.19 18.57 -3.28
C ALA A 270 4.30 19.32 -4.04
N ALA A 271 3.95 20.33 -4.86
CA ALA A 271 4.92 21.17 -5.54
C ALA A 271 5.77 22.01 -4.56
N GLU A 272 5.13 22.59 -3.54
CA GLU A 272 5.84 23.33 -2.49
C GLU A 272 6.82 22.45 -1.72
N ILE A 273 6.36 21.26 -1.28
CA ILE A 273 7.19 20.34 -0.52
C ILE A 273 8.38 19.86 -1.36
N ARG A 274 8.18 19.53 -2.65
CA ARG A 274 9.30 19.17 -3.56
C ARG A 274 10.32 20.28 -3.76
N SER A 275 9.87 21.53 -3.79
CA SER A 275 10.77 22.69 -3.91
C SER A 275 11.66 22.83 -2.66
N ARG A 276 11.10 22.55 -1.48
CA ARG A 276 11.84 22.61 -0.21
C ARG A 276 12.71 21.38 0.04
N GLU A 277 12.28 20.20 -0.40
CA GLU A 277 12.92 18.90 -0.16
C GLU A 277 13.04 18.10 -1.48
N PRO A 278 13.96 18.48 -2.38
CA PRO A 278 14.06 17.88 -3.72
C PRO A 278 14.42 16.39 -3.72
N GLU A 279 15.16 15.94 -2.70
CA GLU A 279 15.57 14.54 -2.57
C GLU A 279 14.45 13.64 -2.06
N TRP A 280 13.40 14.21 -1.47
CA TRP A 280 12.31 13.43 -0.90
C TRP A 280 11.41 12.84 -2.00
N PHE A 281 10.75 11.75 -1.68
CA PHE A 281 9.63 11.29 -2.49
C PHE A 281 8.40 12.10 -2.11
N VAL A 282 7.75 12.70 -3.10
CA VAL A 282 6.52 13.47 -2.91
C VAL A 282 5.57 13.23 -4.07
N ALA A 283 4.37 12.74 -3.78
CA ALA A 283 3.34 12.44 -4.78
C ALA A 283 1.97 12.97 -4.35
N ALA A 284 1.37 13.84 -5.16
CA ALA A 284 -0.06 14.15 -5.04
C ALA A 284 -0.87 13.08 -5.76
N THR A 285 -1.87 12.51 -5.10
CA THR A 285 -2.70 11.42 -5.61
C THR A 285 -4.13 11.52 -5.08
N ARG A 286 -4.98 10.57 -5.47
CA ARG A 286 -6.28 10.33 -4.83
C ARG A 286 -6.36 8.89 -4.34
N SER A 287 -7.09 8.64 -3.26
CA SER A 287 -7.47 7.28 -2.92
C SER A 287 -8.47 6.72 -3.95
N ILE A 288 -8.52 5.39 -4.05
CA ILE A 288 -9.56 4.64 -4.73
C ILE A 288 -10.81 4.71 -3.82
N ALA A 289 -11.98 4.91 -4.43
CA ALA A 289 -13.26 4.89 -3.74
C ALA A 289 -13.80 3.45 -3.63
N SER A 290 -14.76 3.21 -2.74
CA SER A 290 -15.36 1.88 -2.58
C SER A 290 -16.18 1.43 -3.79
N GLU A 291 -16.83 2.39 -4.46
CA GLU A 291 -17.53 2.20 -5.72
C GLU A 291 -16.92 3.13 -6.78
N GLY A 292 -16.58 2.57 -7.95
CA GLY A 292 -15.94 3.30 -9.05
C GLY A 292 -14.63 2.69 -9.52
N ALA A 293 -14.72 1.50 -10.13
CA ALA A 293 -13.99 1.28 -11.37
C ALA A 293 -14.78 2.05 -12.44
N ASP A 294 -14.31 3.24 -12.79
CA ASP A 294 -14.56 3.81 -14.12
C ASP A 294 -13.41 4.79 -14.43
N ASP A 295 -13.02 4.74 -15.70
CA ASP A 295 -11.85 5.33 -16.37
C ASP A 295 -10.51 4.59 -16.20
N GLN A 296 -10.47 3.34 -16.66
CA GLN A 296 -9.29 2.81 -17.39
C GLN A 296 -9.75 2.30 -18.76
N ASN A 297 -9.74 3.21 -19.72
CA ASN A 297 -9.47 2.91 -21.13
C ASN A 297 -8.19 3.66 -21.49
#